data_AF-A0A117KX39-F1
#
_entry.id   AF-A0A117KX39-F1
#
_cell.length_a   1.000
_cell.length_b   1.000
_cell.length_c   1.000
_cell.angle_alpha   90.00
_cell.angle_beta   90.00
_cell.angle_gamma   90.00
#
_symmetry.space_group_name_H-M   'P 1'
#
loop_
_entity.id
_entity.type
_entity.pdbx_description
1 polymer ?
#
loop_
_entity_poly.entity_id
_entity_poly.type
_entity_poly.pdbx_seq_one_letter_code
_entity_poly.pdbx_strand_id
1 'polypeptide(L)'
;MKNKAVFIFLLALVVAALLSPWASPNPDGLEKTAEDLGFSEAAVEIMSAPIPDYIFPGIENERLATAAAGIVGTLLTFAVVLGIGKLVSGGRIK
;
A
#
# COMPACT_ATOMS: atom_id res chain seq x y z
N MET A 1 11.90 18.82 -14.48
CA MET A 1 10.84 18.30 -13.57
C MET A 1 10.78 16.77 -13.56
N LYS A 2 10.82 16.11 -14.73
CA LYS A 2 10.85 14.63 -14.85
C LYS A 2 11.86 13.93 -13.94
N ASN A 3 13.11 14.39 -13.89
CA ASN A 3 14.15 13.74 -13.07
C ASN A 3 13.83 13.74 -11.57
N LYS A 4 13.15 14.80 -11.08
CA LYS A 4 12.72 14.87 -9.68
C LYS A 4 11.58 13.89 -9.39
N ALA A 5 10.60 13.80 -10.30
CA ALA A 5 9.50 12.86 -10.16
C ALA A 5 9.97 11.39 -10.18
N VAL A 6 10.89 11.05 -11.09
CA VAL A 6 11.51 9.73 -11.14
C VAL A 6 12.29 9.45 -9.86
N PHE A 7 13.08 10.41 -9.38
CA PHE A 7 13.81 10.26 -8.13
C PHE A 7 12.89 10.03 -6.92
N ILE A 8 11.82 10.81 -6.78
CA ILE A 8 10.83 10.65 -5.70
C ILE A 8 10.15 9.29 -5.80
N PHE A 9 9.80 8.85 -7.00
CA PHE A 9 9.19 7.52 -7.21
C PHE A 9 10.14 6.39 -6.81
N LEU A 10 11.42 6.47 -7.19
CA LEU A 10 12.42 5.48 -6.77
C LEU A 10 12.62 5.50 -5.25
N LEU A 11 12.64 6.69 -4.63
CA LEU A 11 12.73 6.81 -3.18
C LEU A 11 11.52 6.17 -2.49
N ALA A 12 10.31 6.38 -3.01
CA ALA A 12 9.09 5.75 -2.50
C ALA A 12 9.17 4.21 -2.61
N LEU A 13 9.69 3.67 -3.70
CA LEU A 13 9.89 2.22 -3.85
C LEU A 13 10.92 1.67 -2.85
N VAL A 14 12.02 2.39 -2.62
CA VAL A 14 13.03 2.00 -1.62
C VAL A 14 12.41 1.99 -0.22
N VAL A 15 11.64 3.02 0.13
CA VAL A 15 10.90 3.07 1.40
C VAL A 15 9.90 1.91 1.50
N ALA A 16 9.11 1.67 0.46
CA ALA A 16 8.14 0.57 0.45
C ALA A 16 8.81 -0.81 0.58
N ALA A 17 9.97 -1.02 -0.04
CA ALA A 17 10.68 -2.29 0.02
C ALA A 17 11.43 -2.50 1.35
N LEU A 18 12.01 -1.43 1.91
CA LEU A 18 12.96 -1.52 3.03
C LEU A 18 12.40 -1.02 4.36
N LEU A 19 11.25 -0.37 4.43
CA LEU A 19 10.65 0.04 5.71
C LEU A 19 9.37 -0.71 6.02
N SER A 20 8.59 -1.14 5.01
CA SER A 20 7.36 -1.90 5.27
C SER A 20 7.56 -3.22 6.03
N PRO A 21 8.67 -3.97 5.89
CA PRO A 21 8.87 -5.20 6.67
C PRO A 21 9.03 -4.98 8.18
N TRP A 22 9.22 -3.73 8.58
CA TRP A 22 9.34 -3.30 9.98
C TRP A 22 8.11 -2.50 10.43
N ALA A 23 6.97 -2.66 9.75
CA ALA A 23 5.70 -2.10 10.19
C ALA A 23 5.38 -2.58 11.62
N SER A 24 4.80 -1.67 12.42
CA SER A 24 4.42 -1.96 13.80
C SER A 24 3.32 -3.04 13.83
N PRO A 25 3.42 -4.05 14.72
CA PRO A 25 2.37 -5.06 14.89
C PRO A 25 1.24 -4.59 15.82
N ASN A 26 1.36 -3.41 16.44
CA ASN A 26 0.33 -2.88 17.35
C ASN A 26 -0.92 -2.44 16.56
N PRO A 27 -2.12 -2.56 17.17
CA PRO A 27 -3.35 -2.14 16.53
C PRO A 27 -3.32 -0.66 16.18
N ASP A 28 -3.94 -0.32 15.06
CA ASP A 28 -4.09 1.08 14.67
C ASP A 28 -5.10 1.80 15.57
N GLY A 29 -5.30 3.11 15.36
CA GLY A 29 -6.21 3.90 16.20
C GLY A 29 -7.67 3.44 16.11
N LEU A 30 -8.11 2.93 14.97
CA LEU A 30 -9.48 2.45 14.76
C LEU A 30 -9.67 1.09 15.42
N GLU A 31 -8.73 0.17 15.20
CA GLU A 31 -8.72 -1.15 15.84
C GLU A 31 -8.63 -1.03 17.35
N LYS A 32 -7.70 -0.21 17.86
CA LYS A 32 -7.52 0.00 19.30
C LYS A 32 -8.78 0.58 19.94
N THR A 33 -9.44 1.52 19.28
CA THR A 33 -10.71 2.09 19.75
C THR A 33 -11.82 1.03 19.75
N ALA A 34 -11.87 0.17 18.73
CA ALA A 34 -12.84 -0.91 18.65
C ALA A 34 -12.63 -1.99 19.73
N GLU A 35 -11.38 -2.31 20.05
CA GLU A 35 -11.02 -3.18 21.17
C GLU A 35 -11.44 -2.56 22.51
N ASP A 36 -11.06 -1.31 22.75
CA ASP A 36 -11.30 -0.63 24.04
C ASP A 36 -12.79 -0.45 24.33
N LEU A 37 -13.60 -0.27 23.28
CA LEU A 37 -15.06 -0.15 23.37
C LEU A 37 -15.80 -1.50 23.22
N GLY A 38 -15.07 -2.60 22.99
CA GLY A 38 -15.62 -3.96 22.96
C GLY A 38 -16.49 -4.29 21.74
N PHE A 39 -16.28 -3.62 20.60
CA PHE A 39 -17.02 -3.89 19.36
C PHE A 39 -16.15 -4.40 18.20
N SER A 40 -14.89 -4.72 18.43
CA SER A 40 -14.00 -5.29 17.41
C SER A 40 -14.59 -6.54 16.73
N GLU A 41 -15.28 -7.39 17.49
CA GLU A 41 -15.93 -8.61 16.99
C GLU A 41 -17.15 -8.33 16.08
N ALA A 42 -17.68 -7.10 16.07
CA ALA A 42 -18.75 -6.70 15.18
C ALA A 42 -18.26 -6.33 13.77
N ALA A 43 -16.95 -6.36 13.52
CA ALA A 43 -16.38 -6.12 12.20
C ALA A 43 -16.83 -7.19 11.21
N VAL A 44 -17.37 -6.77 10.07
CA VAL A 44 -17.81 -7.65 8.99
C VAL A 44 -17.07 -7.29 7.71
N GLU A 45 -16.38 -8.28 7.13
CA GLU A 45 -15.74 -8.13 5.84
C GLU A 45 -16.79 -8.22 4.73
N ILE A 46 -17.08 -7.09 4.08
CA ILE A 46 -18.08 -6.99 2.99
C ILE A 46 -17.50 -7.49 1.65
N MET A 47 -16.18 -7.34 1.47
CA MET A 47 -15.47 -7.78 0.29
C MET A 47 -14.07 -8.25 0.65
N SER A 48 -13.63 -9.35 0.05
CA SER A 48 -12.28 -9.86 0.26
C SER A 48 -11.23 -8.93 -0.34
N ALA A 49 -10.29 -8.48 0.48
CA ALA A 49 -9.15 -7.71 0.00
C ALA A 49 -8.21 -8.57 -0.87
N PRO A 50 -7.63 -8.02 -1.96
CA PRO A 50 -6.67 -8.76 -2.79
C PRO A 50 -5.36 -9.14 -2.07
N ILE A 51 -4.95 -8.33 -1.08
CA ILE A 51 -3.76 -8.53 -0.26
C ILE A 51 -4.15 -8.19 1.19
N PRO A 52 -4.85 -9.10 1.90
CA PRO A 52 -5.30 -8.85 3.26
C PRO A 52 -4.09 -8.68 4.19
N ASP A 53 -4.21 -7.76 5.15
CA ASP A 53 -3.17 -7.43 6.15
C ASP A 53 -1.78 -7.13 5.57
N TYR A 54 -1.72 -6.71 4.30
CA TYR A 54 -0.48 -6.53 3.54
C TYR A 54 0.38 -7.81 3.40
N ILE A 55 -0.23 -8.99 3.59
CA ILE A 55 0.44 -10.27 3.40
C ILE A 55 0.25 -10.72 1.95
N PHE A 56 1.31 -10.58 1.16
CA PHE A 56 1.29 -11.00 -0.23
C PHE A 56 1.08 -12.52 -0.36
N PRO A 57 0.06 -12.98 -1.09
CA PRO A 57 -0.26 -14.41 -1.19
C PRO A 57 0.86 -15.18 -1.89
N GLY A 58 1.21 -16.35 -1.35
CA GLY A 58 2.26 -17.22 -1.91
C GLY A 58 3.68 -16.91 -1.42
N ILE A 59 3.86 -15.96 -0.50
CA ILE A 59 5.14 -15.69 0.16
C ILE A 59 5.04 -16.11 1.64
N GLU A 60 5.80 -17.13 2.04
CA GLU A 60 5.75 -17.67 3.41
C GLU A 60 6.37 -16.73 4.46
N ASN A 61 7.37 -15.94 4.06
CA ASN A 61 8.03 -15.01 4.96
C ASN A 61 7.25 -13.70 5.03
N GLU A 62 6.57 -13.45 6.15
CA GLU A 62 5.73 -12.27 6.38
C GLU A 62 6.44 -10.95 6.03
N ARG A 63 7.71 -10.78 6.43
CA ARG A 63 8.48 -9.57 6.14
C ARG A 63 8.68 -9.36 4.63
N LEU A 64 8.97 -10.44 3.90
CA LEU A 64 9.08 -10.38 2.45
C LEU A 64 7.70 -10.19 1.78
N ALA A 65 6.65 -10.75 2.36
CA ALA A 65 5.28 -10.58 1.90
C ALA A 65 4.84 -9.10 2.04
N THR A 66 5.12 -8.46 3.18
CA THR A 66 4.83 -7.04 3.41
C THR A 66 5.67 -6.11 2.52
N ALA A 67 6.95 -6.45 2.26
CA ALA A 67 7.75 -5.74 1.24
C ALA A 67 7.10 -5.82 -0.14
N ALA A 68 6.72 -7.04 -0.56
CA ALA A 68 6.10 -7.26 -1.87
C ALA A 68 4.77 -6.50 -2.00
N ALA A 69 3.92 -6.54 -0.97
CA ALA A 69 2.68 -5.77 -0.92
C ALA A 69 2.93 -4.26 -1.07
N GLY A 70 3.92 -3.71 -0.36
CA GLY A 70 4.30 -2.29 -0.45
C GLY A 70 4.79 -1.88 -1.85
N ILE A 71 5.64 -2.71 -2.47
CA ILE A 71 6.15 -2.48 -3.83
C ILE A 71 5.00 -2.50 -4.84
N VAL A 72 4.15 -3.54 -4.80
CA VAL A 72 3.04 -3.71 -5.72
C VAL A 72 2.02 -2.59 -5.57
N GLY A 73 1.65 -2.22 -4.34
CA GLY A 73 0.77 -1.09 -4.08
C GLY A 73 1.31 0.22 -4.64
N THR A 74 2.60 0.52 -4.39
CA THR A 74 3.26 1.74 -4.90
C THR A 74 3.27 1.79 -6.43
N LEU A 75 3.59 0.68 -7.09
CA LEU A 75 3.56 0.56 -8.55
C LEU A 75 2.15 0.78 -9.09
N LEU A 76 1.15 0.16 -8.47
CA LEU A 76 -0.25 0.27 -8.88
C LEU A 76 -0.75 1.70 -8.74
N THR A 77 -0.54 2.34 -7.59
CA THR A 77 -0.94 3.73 -7.37
C THR A 77 -0.29 4.66 -8.40
N PHE A 78 1.01 4.49 -8.66
CA PHE A 78 1.70 5.32 -9.65
C PHE A 78 1.16 5.10 -11.07
N ALA A 79 0.91 3.85 -11.45
CA ALA A 79 0.32 3.51 -12.75
C ALA A 79 -1.09 4.13 -12.92
N VAL A 80 -1.93 4.04 -11.88
CA VAL A 80 -3.29 4.62 -11.87
C VAL A 80 -3.23 6.13 -12.00
N VAL A 81 -2.41 6.80 -11.19
CA VAL A 81 -2.29 8.27 -11.22
C VAL A 81 -1.76 8.75 -12.59
N LEU A 82 -0.76 8.07 -13.15
CA LEU A 82 -0.27 8.39 -14.50
C LEU A 82 -1.34 8.13 -15.57
N GLY A 83 -2.09 7.03 -15.47
CA GLY A 83 -3.17 6.68 -16.39
C GLY A 83 -4.28 7.73 -16.39
N ILE A 84 -4.78 8.08 -15.21
CA ILE A 84 -5.77 9.15 -15.03
C ILE A 84 -5.22 10.48 -15.54
N GLY A 85 -3.96 10.81 -15.19
CA GLY A 85 -3.29 12.02 -15.66
C GLY A 85 -3.26 12.10 -17.19
N LYS A 86 -2.95 11.00 -17.89
CA LYS A 86 -2.95 10.94 -19.36
C LYS A 86 -4.34 11.18 -19.94
N LEU A 87 -5.36 10.56 -19.36
CA LEU A 87 -6.75 10.67 -19.81
C LEU A 87 -7.24 12.11 -19.65
N VAL A 88 -6.99 12.72 -18.48
CA VAL A 88 -7.39 14.10 -18.19
C VAL A 88 -6.60 15.11 -19.02
N SER A 89 -5.31 14.87 -19.29
CA SER A 89 -4.47 15.78 -20.07
C SER A 89 -4.63 15.65 -21.60
N GLY A 90 -5.57 14.83 -22.08
CA GLY A 90 -5.76 14.58 -23.51
C GLY A 90 -4.53 13.98 -24.21
N GLY A 91 -3.79 13.11 -23.51
CA GLY A 91 -2.59 12.44 -24.03
C GLY A 91 -1.30 13.29 -23.98
N ARG A 92 -1.36 14.57 -23.60
CA ARG A 92 -0.18 15.45 -23.47
C ARG A 92 0.48 15.35 -22.09
N ILE A 93 1.07 14.20 -21.75
CA ILE A 93 2.06 14.15 -20.66
C ILE A 93 3.43 14.53 -21.26
N LYS A 94 3.89 15.76 -20.98
CA LYS A 94 5.24 16.21 -21.34
C LYS A 94 6.32 15.55 -20.48
#